data_AF-A0A124IS08-F1
#
_entry.id   AF-A0A124IS08-F1
#
_cell.length_a   1.000
_cell.length_b   1.000
_cell.length_c   1.000
_cell.angle_alpha   90.00
_cell.angle_beta   90.00
_cell.angle_gamma   90.00
#
_symmetry.space_group_name_H-M   'P 1'
#
loop_
_entity.id
_entity.type
_entity.pdbx_description
1 polymer ?
#
loop_
_entity_poly.entity_id
_entity_poly.type
_entity_poly.pdbx_seq_one_letter_code
_entity_poly.pdbx_strand_id
1 'polypeptide(L)'
;MYVQSMRYSPVGEYLRLVVLRRLARGPAPVEEVDELARRAVEALGMRYDWRVWPQLVRREVAVKDGVAQLTEEGRWIFERTEGAVAEYVRRTLGAALGRDPPYG
;
A
#
# COMPACT_ATOMS: atom_id res chain seq x y z
N MET A 1 -10.90 -19.75 5.15
CA MET A 1 -9.66 -19.71 5.96
C MET A 1 -8.68 -18.80 5.24
N TYR A 2 -8.58 -17.51 5.60
CA TYR A 2 -7.72 -16.54 4.90
C TYR A 2 -6.97 -15.62 5.88
N VAL A 3 -6.60 -16.14 7.05
CA VAL A 3 -5.90 -15.38 8.10
C VAL A 3 -4.37 -15.61 8.03
N GLN A 4 -3.88 -16.45 7.11
CA GLN A 4 -2.45 -16.65 6.87
C GLN A 4 -1.81 -15.61 5.93
N SER A 5 -2.58 -14.65 5.39
CA SER A 5 -2.12 -13.79 4.28
C SER A 5 -1.60 -12.41 4.68
N MET A 6 -1.81 -11.96 5.92
CA MET A 6 -1.38 -10.64 6.37
C MET A 6 0.09 -10.73 6.78
N ARG A 7 0.94 -10.16 5.94
CA ARG A 7 2.40 -10.18 6.11
C ARG A 7 2.88 -9.11 7.07
N TYR A 8 2.16 -8.00 7.17
CA TYR A 8 2.56 -6.83 7.92
C TYR A 8 1.50 -6.40 8.94
N SER A 9 1.88 -5.46 9.81
CA SER A 9 0.93 -4.76 10.69
C SER A 9 -0.22 -4.13 9.88
N PRO A 10 -1.37 -3.80 10.50
CA PRO A 10 -2.48 -3.15 9.80
C PRO A 10 -2.07 -1.90 9.02
N VAL A 11 -1.19 -1.07 9.62
CA VAL A 11 -0.66 0.15 8.97
C VAL A 11 0.27 -0.20 7.81
N GLY A 12 1.08 -1.25 7.94
CA GLY A 12 1.93 -1.75 6.87
C GLY A 12 1.14 -2.32 5.69
N GLU A 13 0.08 -3.09 5.96
CA GLU A 13 -0.81 -3.60 4.90
C GLU A 13 -1.58 -2.47 4.20
N TYR A 14 -2.00 -1.45 4.96
CA TYR A 14 -2.57 -0.24 4.39
C TYR A 14 -1.58 0.50 3.50
N LEU A 15 -0.36 0.74 3.97
CA LEU A 15 0.67 1.44 3.20
C LEU A 15 1.03 0.67 1.92
N ARG A 16 1.18 -0.66 2.03
CA ARG A 16 1.36 -1.56 0.89
C ARG A 16 0.20 -1.44 -0.10
N LEU A 17 -1.04 -1.49 0.36
CA LEU A 17 -2.24 -1.38 -0.49
C LEU A 17 -2.28 -0.03 -1.24
N VAL A 18 -1.97 1.07 -0.55
CA VAL A 18 -1.93 2.41 -1.15
C VAL A 18 -0.91 2.50 -2.27
N VAL A 19 0.32 2.03 -2.03
CA VAL A 19 1.38 2.02 -3.04
C VAL A 19 1.01 1.14 -4.23
N LEU A 20 0.54 -0.09 -3.99
CA LEU A 20 0.18 -1.01 -5.07
C LEU A 20 -0.97 -0.46 -5.93
N ARG A 21 -2.01 0.14 -5.32
CA ARG A 21 -3.10 0.81 -6.06
C ARG A 21 -2.59 1.95 -6.93
N ARG A 22 -1.64 2.75 -6.43
CA ARG A 22 -1.04 3.83 -7.23
C ARG A 22 -0.27 3.28 -8.42
N LEU A 23 0.55 2.25 -8.22
CA LEU A 23 1.39 1.68 -9.27
C LEU A 23 0.61 0.78 -10.25
N ALA A 24 -0.57 0.30 -9.86
CA ALA A 24 -1.49 -0.41 -10.76
C ALA A 24 -1.97 0.47 -11.93
N ARG A 25 -2.06 1.79 -11.71
CA ARG A 25 -2.40 2.81 -12.73
C ARG A 25 -1.25 3.09 -13.69
N GLY A 26 -0.03 2.69 -13.36
CA GLY A 26 1.17 2.88 -14.17
C GLY A 26 2.40 3.20 -13.30
N PRO A 27 3.61 3.14 -13.90
CA PRO A 27 4.85 3.54 -13.25
C PRO A 27 4.79 4.96 -12.68
N ALA A 28 5.55 5.23 -11.62
CA ALA A 28 5.60 6.53 -10.96
C ALA A 28 7.01 6.84 -10.44
N PRO A 29 7.43 8.11 -10.39
CA PRO A 29 8.63 8.51 -9.67
C PRO A 29 8.57 8.09 -8.20
N VAL A 30 9.70 7.66 -7.63
CA VAL A 30 9.80 7.28 -6.21
C VAL A 30 9.36 8.42 -5.31
N GLU A 31 9.67 9.67 -5.67
CA GLU A 31 9.31 10.86 -4.91
C GLU A 31 7.78 11.04 -4.83
N GLU A 32 7.06 10.66 -5.89
CA GLU A 32 5.60 10.69 -5.90
C GLU A 32 5.04 9.61 -4.95
N VAL A 33 5.64 8.42 -4.95
CA VAL A 33 5.26 7.33 -4.06
C VAL A 33 5.59 7.66 -2.60
N ASP A 34 6.72 8.30 -2.33
CA ASP A 34 7.12 8.79 -1.01
C ASP A 34 6.10 9.79 -0.46
N GLU A 35 5.70 10.77 -1.26
CA GLU A 35 4.71 11.77 -0.86
C GLU A 35 3.33 11.12 -0.61
N LEU A 36 2.94 10.16 -1.44
CA LEU A 36 1.73 9.37 -1.23
C LEU A 36 1.79 8.57 0.08
N ALA A 37 2.91 7.89 0.33
CA ALA A 37 3.15 7.09 1.53
C ALA A 37 3.10 7.96 2.80
N ARG A 38 3.75 9.13 2.76
CA ARG A 38 3.73 10.13 3.83
C ARG A 38 2.30 10.58 4.15
N ARG A 39 1.55 11.02 3.14
CA ARG A 39 0.15 11.48 3.31
C ARG A 39 -0.76 10.38 3.86
N ALA A 40 -0.59 9.15 3.39
CA ALA A 40 -1.37 8.00 3.86
C ALA A 40 -1.15 7.76 5.36
N VAL A 41 0.10 7.76 5.81
CA VAL A 41 0.42 7.57 7.23
C VAL A 41 -0.03 8.76 8.08
N GLU A 42 0.16 9.99 7.60
CA GLU A 42 -0.31 11.20 8.30
C GLU A 42 -1.82 11.22 8.49
N ALA A 43 -2.58 10.77 7.49
CA ALA A 43 -4.04 10.68 7.56
C ALA A 43 -4.53 9.71 8.66
N LEU A 44 -3.73 8.71 9.03
CA LEU A 44 -4.06 7.80 10.12
C LEU A 44 -3.86 8.42 11.51
N GLY A 45 -3.16 9.55 11.62
CA GLY A 45 -2.82 10.17 12.90
C GLY A 45 -1.89 9.31 13.77
N MET A 46 -1.19 8.33 13.17
CA MET A 46 -0.33 7.38 13.87
C MET A 46 1.15 7.66 13.61
N ARG A 47 2.01 7.35 14.58
CA ARG A 47 3.46 7.36 14.38
C ARG A 47 3.88 6.08 13.68
N TYR A 48 4.09 6.15 12.38
CA TYR A 48 4.62 5.06 11.56
C TYR A 48 5.66 5.64 10.58
N ASP A 49 6.76 4.93 10.33
CA ASP A 49 7.74 5.39 9.35
C ASP A 49 7.27 5.02 7.95
N TRP A 50 6.82 6.01 7.17
CA TRP A 50 6.36 5.81 5.81
C TRP A 50 7.48 5.39 4.85
N ARG A 51 8.76 5.63 5.19
CA ARG A 51 9.92 5.30 4.34
C ARG A 51 10.16 3.80 4.20
N VAL A 52 9.49 2.98 4.99
CA VAL A 52 9.57 1.53 4.90
C VAL A 52 8.80 0.96 3.71
N TRP A 53 8.01 1.77 2.99
CA TRP A 53 7.19 1.27 1.88
C TRP A 53 7.95 0.42 0.86
N PRO A 54 9.21 0.73 0.43
CA PRO A 54 9.91 -0.11 -0.55
C PRO A 54 10.16 -1.52 -0.03
N GLN A 55 10.32 -1.68 1.28
CA GLN A 55 10.51 -2.98 1.92
C GLN A 55 9.20 -3.77 1.97
N LEU A 56 8.06 -3.08 2.14
CA LEU A 56 6.73 -3.71 2.18
C LEU A 56 6.33 -4.32 0.83
N VAL A 57 6.77 -3.71 -0.28
CA VAL A 57 6.43 -4.11 -1.66
C VAL A 57 7.60 -4.71 -2.44
N ARG A 58 8.68 -5.14 -1.76
CA ARG A 58 9.93 -5.56 -2.41
C ARG A 58 9.79 -6.68 -3.44
N ARG A 59 8.72 -7.49 -3.39
CA ARG A 59 8.45 -8.56 -4.37
C ARG A 59 7.55 -8.07 -5.50
N GLU A 60 6.67 -7.15 -5.17
CA GLU A 60 5.61 -6.65 -6.03
C GLU A 60 6.03 -5.46 -6.88
N VAL A 61 7.07 -4.73 -6.46
CA VAL A 61 7.53 -3.49 -7.08
C VAL A 61 9.01 -3.57 -7.38
N ALA A 62 9.38 -3.18 -8.58
CA ALA A 62 10.74 -2.90 -8.98
C ALA A 62 10.96 -1.39 -9.05
N VAL A 63 12.12 -0.93 -8.58
CA VAL A 63 12.58 0.46 -8.73
C VAL A 63 13.75 0.47 -9.70
N LYS A 64 13.63 1.22 -10.79
CA LYS A 64 14.68 1.41 -11.80
C LYS A 64 14.77 2.89 -12.14
N ASP A 65 15.98 3.45 -12.07
CA ASP A 65 16.24 4.85 -12.44
C ASP A 65 15.30 5.86 -11.74
N GLY A 66 15.03 5.65 -10.45
CA GLY A 66 14.11 6.50 -9.67
C GLY A 66 12.62 6.30 -9.98
N VAL A 67 12.26 5.34 -10.84
CA VAL A 67 10.88 5.02 -11.19
C VAL A 67 10.47 3.68 -10.56
N ALA A 68 9.40 3.71 -9.78
CA ALA A 68 8.74 2.54 -9.22
C ALA A 68 7.68 2.00 -10.19
N GLN A 69 7.65 0.68 -10.38
CA GLN A 69 6.66 0.00 -11.21
C GLN A 69 6.31 -1.37 -10.64
N LEU A 70 5.07 -1.82 -10.85
CA LEU A 70 4.69 -3.19 -10.53
C LEU A 70 5.48 -4.18 -11.40
N THR A 71 5.94 -5.25 -10.77
CA THR A 71 6.38 -6.46 -11.49
C THR A 71 5.17 -7.22 -12.03
N GLU A 72 5.36 -8.14 -12.96
CA GLU A 72 4.29 -9.03 -13.42
C GLU A 72 3.71 -9.85 -12.25
N GLU A 73 4.59 -10.41 -11.41
CA GLU A 73 4.20 -11.12 -10.18
C GLU A 73 3.43 -10.18 -9.23
N GLY A 74 3.90 -8.95 -9.04
CA GLY A 74 3.26 -7.95 -8.20
C GLY A 74 1.87 -7.57 -8.66
N ARG A 75 1.68 -7.39 -9.98
CA ARG A 75 0.38 -7.12 -10.58
C ARG A 75 -0.57 -8.29 -10.35
N TRP A 76 -0.13 -9.51 -10.60
CA TRP A 76 -0.95 -10.71 -10.38
C TRP A 76 -1.34 -10.88 -8.91
N ILE A 77 -0.40 -10.69 -7.97
CA ILE A 77 -0.67 -10.75 -6.52
C ILE A 77 -1.69 -9.67 -6.14
N PHE A 78 -1.49 -8.43 -6.61
CA PHE A 78 -2.38 -7.32 -6.31
C PHE A 78 -3.81 -7.63 -6.75
N GLU A 79 -4.02 -7.97 -8.03
CA GLU A 79 -5.35 -8.28 -8.59
C GLU A 79 -6.09 -9.40 -7.83
N ARG A 80 -5.36 -10.36 -7.27
CA ARG A 80 -5.92 -11.49 -6.52
C ARG A 80 -6.21 -11.18 -5.04
N THR A 81 -5.52 -10.21 -4.45
CA THR A 81 -5.53 -9.99 -3.00
C THR A 81 -6.07 -8.62 -2.58
N GLU A 82 -6.22 -7.68 -3.50
CA GLU A 82 -6.62 -6.29 -3.25
C GLU A 82 -7.88 -6.19 -2.38
N GLY A 83 -8.96 -6.88 -2.77
CA GLY A 83 -10.24 -6.80 -2.04
C GLY A 83 -10.16 -7.34 -0.61
N ALA A 84 -9.46 -8.46 -0.40
CA ALA A 84 -9.30 -9.06 0.92
C ALA A 84 -8.43 -8.18 1.85
N VAL A 85 -7.36 -7.58 1.30
CA VAL A 85 -6.49 -6.66 2.05
C VAL A 85 -7.24 -5.37 2.36
N ALA A 86 -7.99 -4.82 1.41
CA ALA A 86 -8.81 -3.63 1.62
C ALA A 86 -9.88 -3.85 2.70
N GLU A 87 -10.54 -5.00 2.69
CA GLU A 87 -11.50 -5.36 3.72
C GLU A 87 -10.84 -5.46 5.10
N TYR A 88 -9.68 -6.12 5.20
CA TYR A 88 -8.93 -6.21 6.44
C TYR A 88 -8.52 -4.84 6.99
N VAL A 89 -7.95 -4.00 6.14
CA VAL A 89 -7.53 -2.64 6.50
C VAL A 89 -8.73 -1.84 6.96
N ARG A 90 -9.87 -1.90 6.26
CA ARG A 90 -11.10 -1.21 6.65
C ARG A 90 -11.61 -1.69 8.01
N ARG A 91 -11.64 -3.00 8.27
CA ARG A 91 -12.08 -3.56 9.56
C ARG A 91 -11.16 -3.15 10.71
N THR A 92 -9.88 -2.95 10.45
CA THR A 92 -8.87 -2.73 11.50
C THR A 92 -8.57 -1.24 11.73
N LEU A 93 -8.53 -0.44 10.68
CA LEU A 93 -8.15 0.98 10.69
C LEU A 93 -9.30 1.93 10.30
N GLY A 94 -10.49 1.41 9.99
CA GLY A 94 -11.60 2.22 9.47
C GLY A 94 -12.01 3.40 10.35
N ALA A 95 -11.87 3.30 11.68
CA ALA A 95 -12.11 4.43 12.59
C ALA A 95 -11.08 5.56 12.44
N ALA A 96 -9.84 5.24 12.08
CA ALA A 96 -8.77 6.21 11.85
C ALA A 96 -8.81 6.81 10.42
N LEU A 97 -9.36 6.08 9.45
CA LEU A 97 -9.40 6.48 8.04
C LEU A 97 -10.56 7.41 7.66
N GLY A 98 -11.52 7.65 8.56
CA GLY A 98 -12.75 8.41 8.25
C GLY A 98 -13.73 7.64 7.35
N ARG A 99 -14.90 8.24 7.04
CA ARG A 99 -15.95 7.61 6.21
C ARG A 99 -15.56 7.47 4.73
N ASP A 100 -14.59 8.26 4.27
CA ASP A 100 -14.03 8.19 2.93
C ASP A 100 -12.51 8.08 3.04
N PRO A 101 -11.91 6.91 2.72
CA PRO A 101 -10.47 6.87 2.53
C PRO A 101 -10.10 7.84 1.40
N PRO A 102 -8.94 8.51 1.43
CA PRO A 102 -8.58 9.62 0.52
C PRO A 102 -8.31 9.19 -0.94
N TYR A 103 -8.91 8.08 -1.38
CA TYR A 103 -8.68 7.41 -2.65
C TYR A 103 -9.97 7.14 -3.42
N GLY A 104 -11.00 7.96 -3.21
CA GLY A 104 -12.19 8.06 -4.07
C GLY A 104 -11.85 8.70 -5.42
#